data_AF-A0A4R5L6K1-F1
#
_entry.id   AF-A0A4R5L6K1-F1
#
_cell.length_a   1.000
_cell.length_b   1.000
_cell.length_c   1.000
_cell.angle_alpha   90.00
_cell.angle_beta   90.00
_cell.angle_gamma   90.00
#
_symmetry.space_group_name_H-M   'P 1'
#
loop_
_entity.id
_entity.type
_entity.pdbx_description
1 polymer ?
#
loop_
_entity_poly.entity_id
_entity_poly.type
_entity_poly.pdbx_seq_one_letter_code
_entity_poly.pdbx_strand_id
1 'polypeptide(L)'
;MRGTRVMDPSEDALYQRVRLMLFSADLPVQRLQADVEDIGRFTAPDVRSPHLRLVEAMPVLTPAAEAIVRAMIRVYGHELFGPGSASSGLRALLKAGPVKFAQTALLLGPDAPVPERARPLVAEFNRIFERHPGSGFAEARRLLSAIGLPVGCDEPPQTSR
;
A
#
# COMPACT_ATOMS: atom_id res chain seq x y z
N MET A 1 8.27 -17.02 -20.46
CA MET A 1 9.55 -16.52 -19.90
C MET A 1 9.26 -15.28 -19.07
N ARG A 2 9.44 -15.32 -17.74
CA ARG A 2 9.25 -14.17 -16.86
C ARG A 2 10.46 -13.26 -17.00
N GLY A 3 10.29 -12.10 -17.61
CA GLY A 3 11.31 -11.06 -17.58
C GLY A 3 11.48 -10.58 -16.15
N THR A 4 12.58 -10.96 -15.51
CA THR A 4 13.06 -10.30 -14.30
C THR A 4 13.30 -8.85 -14.68
N ARG A 5 12.37 -7.97 -14.31
CA ARG A 5 12.51 -6.54 -14.52
C ARG A 5 13.69 -6.13 -13.63
N VAL A 6 14.87 -5.98 -14.22
CA VAL A 6 16.07 -5.47 -13.53
C VAL A 6 15.69 -4.07 -13.07
N MET A 7 15.48 -3.92 -11.76
CA MET A 7 15.06 -2.66 -11.16
C MET A 7 16.22 -1.67 -11.18
N ASP A 8 15.91 -0.38 -11.26
CA ASP A 8 16.89 0.68 -11.08
C ASP A 8 17.45 0.58 -9.64
N PRO A 9 18.78 0.47 -9.45
CA PRO A 9 19.41 0.43 -8.12
C PRO A 9 18.97 1.58 -7.20
N SER A 10 18.55 2.71 -7.78
CA SER A 10 17.99 3.84 -7.03
C SER A 10 16.59 3.56 -6.48
N GLU A 11 15.72 2.85 -7.21
CA GLU A 11 14.36 2.52 -6.75
C GLU A 11 14.41 1.56 -5.56
N ASP A 12 15.30 0.56 -5.59
CA ASP A 12 15.44 -0.40 -4.49
C ASP A 12 16.02 0.26 -3.23
N ALA A 13 17.00 1.16 -3.37
CA ALA A 13 17.51 1.93 -2.24
C ALA A 13 16.42 2.81 -1.61
N LEU A 14 15.60 3.48 -2.43
CA LEU A 14 14.48 4.27 -1.95
C LEU A 14 13.41 3.40 -1.29
N TYR A 15 13.12 2.22 -1.83
CA TYR A 15 12.19 1.26 -1.25
C TYR A 15 12.65 0.79 0.13
N GLN A 16 13.92 0.41 0.27
CA GLN A 16 14.48 0.02 1.58
C GLN A 16 14.42 1.18 2.59
N ARG A 17 14.67 2.41 2.13
CA ARG A 17 14.56 3.60 2.99
C ARG A 17 13.12 3.82 3.46
N VAL A 18 12.11 3.72 2.59
CA VAL A 18 10.70 3.82 3.00
C VAL A 18 10.34 2.70 3.96
N ARG A 19 10.80 1.46 3.71
CA ARG A 19 10.53 0.32 4.58
C ARG A 19 11.11 0.51 5.99
N LEU A 20 12.34 1.02 6.08
CA LEU A 20 12.94 1.37 7.36
C LEU A 20 12.14 2.46 8.07
N MET A 21 11.71 3.51 7.37
CA MET A 21 10.87 4.57 7.95
C MET A 21 9.52 4.05 8.42
N LEU A 22 8.88 3.15 7.67
CA LEU A 22 7.62 2.52 8.05
C LEU A 22 7.73 1.81 9.40
N PHE A 23 8.80 1.04 9.61
CA PHE A 23 8.99 0.25 10.83
C PHE A 23 9.53 1.09 12.00
N SER A 24 10.25 2.18 11.72
CA SER A 24 10.83 3.06 12.73
C SER A 24 9.87 4.16 13.21
N ALA A 25 8.76 4.41 12.50
CA ALA A 25 7.83 5.46 12.89
C ALA A 25 7.17 5.14 14.23
N ASP A 26 7.23 6.10 15.16
CA ASP A 26 6.63 6.05 16.49
C ASP A 26 5.10 6.15 16.43
N LEU A 27 4.51 5.07 15.94
CA LEU A 27 3.08 4.91 15.67
C LEU A 27 2.65 3.47 16.01
N PRO A 28 1.37 3.22 16.34
CA PRO A 28 0.88 1.88 16.65
C PRO A 28 1.17 0.88 15.53
N VAL A 29 1.83 -0.24 15.87
CA VAL A 29 2.26 -1.26 14.89
C VAL A 29 1.07 -1.88 14.14
N GLN A 30 -0.10 -1.97 14.80
CA GLN A 30 -1.34 -2.51 14.25
C GLN A 30 -1.82 -1.76 12.99
N ARG A 31 -1.37 -0.52 12.74
CA ARG A 31 -1.66 0.18 11.47
C ARG A 31 -1.15 -0.61 10.25
N LEU A 32 -0.11 -1.43 10.42
CA LEU A 32 0.53 -2.22 9.37
C LEU A 32 -0.10 -3.61 9.21
N GLN A 33 -1.26 -3.88 9.81
CA GLN A 33 -1.94 -5.19 9.76
C GLN A 33 -2.22 -5.69 8.33
N ALA A 34 -2.43 -4.77 7.38
CA ALA A 34 -2.63 -5.10 5.97
C ALA A 34 -1.33 -5.12 5.16
N ASP A 35 -0.24 -4.60 5.73
CA ASP A 35 1.02 -4.33 5.03
C ASP A 35 2.10 -5.36 5.34
N VAL A 36 2.01 -6.06 6.47
CA VAL A 36 2.99 -7.07 6.91
C VAL A 36 2.25 -8.34 7.33
N GLU A 37 2.69 -9.47 6.78
CA GLU A 37 2.17 -10.78 7.19
C GLU A 37 2.53 -11.08 8.65
N ASP A 38 1.55 -11.61 9.38
CA ASP A 38 1.70 -11.97 10.79
C ASP A 38 2.23 -10.81 11.66
N ILE A 39 1.65 -9.60 11.52
CA ILE A 39 2.05 -8.45 12.34
C ILE A 39 1.89 -8.74 13.84
N GLY A 40 0.95 -9.62 14.21
CA GLY A 40 0.63 -10.00 15.58
C GLY A 40 1.84 -10.52 16.35
N ARG A 41 2.75 -11.23 15.66
CA ARG A 41 4.01 -11.71 16.27
C ARG A 41 4.85 -10.60 16.87
N PHE A 42 4.82 -9.40 16.30
CA PHE A 42 5.60 -8.25 16.76
C PHE A 42 4.95 -7.50 17.93
N THR A 43 3.64 -7.70 18.12
CA THR A 43 2.87 -7.08 19.21
C THR A 43 2.69 -8.01 20.42
N ALA A 44 3.11 -9.27 20.31
CA ALA A 44 3.13 -10.21 21.44
C ALA A 44 4.09 -9.72 22.56
N PRO A 45 3.82 -10.07 23.84
CA PRO A 45 4.69 -9.71 24.96
C PRO A 45 6.15 -10.11 24.73
N ASP A 46 7.07 -9.14 24.83
CA ASP A 46 8.52 -9.30 24.63
C ASP A 46 9.24 -8.21 25.46
N VAL A 47 10.54 -8.39 25.72
CA VAL A 47 11.38 -7.39 26.40
C VAL A 47 11.67 -6.20 25.48
N ARG A 48 11.72 -6.44 24.16
CA ARG A 48 11.93 -5.42 23.13
C ARG A 48 10.61 -4.77 22.74
N SER A 49 10.67 -3.49 22.37
CA SER A 49 9.51 -2.81 21.81
C SER A 49 9.09 -3.43 20.47
N PRO A 50 7.80 -3.37 20.11
CA PRO A 50 7.32 -3.83 18.80
C PRO A 50 8.08 -3.21 17.61
N HIS A 51 8.45 -1.93 17.70
CA HIS A 51 9.22 -1.21 16.68
C HIS A 51 10.64 -1.74 16.55
N LEU A 52 11.33 -1.98 17.67
CA LEU A 52 12.68 -2.55 17.63
C LEU A 52 12.65 -3.93 16.95
N ARG A 53 11.66 -4.76 17.27
CA ARG A 53 11.49 -6.08 16.66
C ARG A 53 11.22 -6.01 15.15
N LEU A 54 10.44 -5.02 14.70
CA LEU A 54 10.21 -4.79 13.27
C LEU A 54 11.48 -4.32 12.54
N VAL A 55 12.25 -3.41 13.14
CA VAL A 55 13.49 -2.89 12.56
C VAL A 55 14.59 -3.95 12.53
N GLU A 56 14.65 -4.85 13.52
CA GLU A 56 15.61 -5.96 13.51
C GLU A 56 15.23 -7.04 12.48
N ALA A 57 13.95 -7.38 12.39
CA ALA A 57 13.49 -8.42 11.47
C ALA A 57 13.39 -7.94 10.02
N MET A 58 13.17 -6.63 9.80
CA MET A 58 12.91 -6.01 8.50
C MET A 58 11.98 -6.85 7.61
N PRO A 59 10.78 -7.23 8.08
CA PRO A 59 9.92 -8.15 7.36
C PRO A 59 9.60 -7.63 5.95
N VAL A 60 9.39 -8.57 5.03
CA VAL A 60 8.87 -8.21 3.70
C VAL A 60 7.46 -7.63 3.84
N LEU A 61 7.16 -6.64 3.01
CA LEU A 61 5.80 -6.13 2.89
C LEU A 61 4.95 -7.13 2.11
N THR A 62 3.64 -7.12 2.31
CA THR A 62 2.71 -7.84 1.44
C THR A 62 2.87 -7.33 -0.01
N PRO A 63 2.60 -8.17 -1.03
CA PRO A 63 2.78 -7.77 -2.42
C PRO A 63 2.06 -6.47 -2.81
N ALA A 64 0.86 -6.25 -2.27
CA ALA A 64 0.11 -5.00 -2.49
C ALA A 64 0.80 -3.78 -1.86
N ALA A 65 1.22 -3.90 -0.59
CA ALA A 65 1.91 -2.82 0.11
C ALA A 65 3.23 -2.46 -0.56
N GLU A 66 4.02 -3.46 -0.98
CA GLU A 66 5.23 -3.23 -1.77
C GLU A 66 4.92 -2.50 -3.09
N ALA A 67 3.92 -2.97 -3.84
CA ALA A 67 3.55 -2.34 -5.12
C ALA A 67 3.13 -0.87 -4.94
N ILE A 68 2.41 -0.55 -3.87
CA ILE A 68 1.99 0.82 -3.52
C ILE A 68 3.20 1.70 -3.23
N VAL A 69 4.12 1.24 -2.36
CA VAL A 69 5.34 1.98 -2.03
C VAL A 69 6.17 2.22 -3.30
N ARG A 70 6.34 1.20 -4.14
CA ARG A 70 7.06 1.35 -5.42
C ARG A 70 6.36 2.29 -6.39
N ALA A 71 5.03 2.32 -6.42
CA ALA A 71 4.30 3.28 -7.24
C ALA A 71 4.56 4.74 -6.77
N MET A 72 4.58 4.97 -5.45
CA MET A 72 4.97 6.28 -4.89
C MET A 72 6.39 6.67 -5.29
N ILE A 73 7.35 5.74 -5.18
CA ILE A 73 8.75 5.98 -5.54
C ILE A 73 8.89 6.29 -7.03
N ARG A 74 8.20 5.57 -7.91
CA ARG A 74 8.24 5.85 -9.35
C ARG A 74 7.71 7.24 -9.72
N VAL A 75 6.71 7.75 -8.99
CA VAL A 75 6.12 9.06 -9.27
C VAL A 75 6.96 10.21 -8.69
N TYR A 76 7.49 10.05 -7.47
CA TYR A 76 8.10 11.13 -6.71
C TYR A 76 9.61 10.99 -6.51
N GLY A 77 10.16 9.78 -6.61
CA GLY A 77 11.58 9.50 -6.41
C GLY A 77 12.13 10.08 -5.10
N HIS A 78 13.22 10.83 -5.21
CA HIS A 78 13.87 11.47 -4.07
C HIS A 78 13.04 12.63 -3.46
N GLU A 79 12.07 13.19 -4.17
CA GLU A 79 11.22 14.29 -3.65
C GLU A 79 10.40 13.87 -2.42
N LEU A 80 10.16 12.56 -2.24
CA LEU A 80 9.51 12.00 -1.06
C LEU A 80 10.21 12.39 0.25
N PHE A 81 11.53 12.62 0.21
CA PHE A 81 12.37 12.89 1.37
C PHE A 81 12.77 14.36 1.50
N GLY A 82 12.29 15.22 0.61
CA GLY A 82 12.56 16.66 0.61
C GLY A 82 11.44 17.48 1.28
N PRO A 83 11.57 18.82 1.30
CA PRO A 83 10.47 19.70 1.66
C PRO A 83 9.44 19.76 0.52
N GLY A 84 8.14 19.56 0.80
CA GLY A 84 7.09 19.75 -0.20
C GLY A 84 5.91 18.77 -0.10
N SER A 85 5.01 18.83 -1.09
CA SER A 85 3.78 18.03 -1.13
C SER A 85 4.03 16.52 -1.23
N ALA A 86 5.08 16.09 -1.92
CA ALA A 86 5.49 14.68 -1.97
C ALA A 86 5.82 14.12 -0.57
N SER A 87 6.44 14.94 0.28
CA SER A 87 6.74 14.56 1.67
C SER A 87 5.47 14.41 2.52
N SER A 88 4.43 15.21 2.26
CA SER A 88 3.12 15.05 2.90
C SER A 88 2.49 13.71 2.49
N GLY A 89 2.63 13.30 1.23
CA GLY A 89 2.22 11.99 0.74
C GLY A 89 2.97 10.86 1.46
N LEU A 90 4.31 10.96 1.59
CA LEU A 90 5.09 9.99 2.35
C LEU A 90 4.64 9.94 3.82
N ARG A 91 4.45 11.08 4.49
CA ARG A 91 3.97 11.13 5.88
C ARG A 91 2.60 10.47 6.05
N ALA A 92 1.67 10.72 5.11
CA ALA A 92 0.37 10.08 5.12
C ALA A 92 0.47 8.56 4.94
N LEU A 93 1.35 8.10 4.04
CA LEU A 93 1.65 6.69 3.84
C LEU A 93 2.25 6.04 5.10
N LEU A 94 3.20 6.70 5.77
CA LEU A 94 3.79 6.21 7.02
C LEU A 94 2.78 6.16 8.17
N LYS A 95 1.88 7.16 8.21
CA LYS A 95 0.83 7.28 9.23
C LYS A 95 -0.24 6.21 9.11
N ALA A 96 -0.69 5.92 7.89
CA ALA A 96 -1.79 5.00 7.64
C ALA A 96 -1.34 3.54 7.42
N GLY A 97 -0.14 3.34 6.87
CA GLY A 97 0.24 2.09 6.21
C GLY A 97 -0.06 2.15 4.70
N PRO A 98 0.79 1.57 3.82
CA PRO A 98 0.62 1.60 2.37
C PRO A 98 -0.77 1.22 1.86
N VAL A 99 -1.31 0.08 2.30
CA VAL A 99 -2.61 -0.42 1.84
C VAL A 99 -3.73 0.54 2.24
N LYS A 100 -3.76 0.98 3.51
CA LYS A 100 -4.80 1.90 3.98
C LYS A 100 -4.69 3.26 3.30
N PHE A 101 -3.48 3.75 3.07
CA PHE A 101 -3.22 4.98 2.32
C PHE A 101 -3.81 4.91 0.90
N ALA A 102 -3.54 3.84 0.16
CA ALA A 102 -4.07 3.66 -1.19
C ALA A 102 -5.60 3.49 -1.21
N GLN A 103 -6.18 2.76 -0.24
CA GLN A 103 -7.63 2.68 -0.08
C GLN A 103 -8.25 4.05 0.15
N THR A 104 -7.67 4.87 1.04
CA THR A 104 -8.15 6.22 1.31
C THR A 104 -8.06 7.11 0.07
N ALA A 105 -6.98 7.00 -0.71
CA ALA A 105 -6.83 7.75 -1.96
C ALA A 105 -7.93 7.42 -2.99
N LEU A 106 -8.41 6.17 -3.04
CA LEU A 106 -9.51 5.75 -3.93
C LEU A 106 -10.90 6.20 -3.47
N LEU A 107 -11.06 6.55 -2.19
CA LEU A 107 -12.32 7.06 -1.64
C LEU A 107 -12.46 8.58 -1.76
N LEU A 108 -11.41 9.27 -2.24
CA LEU A 108 -11.46 10.69 -2.47
C LEU A 108 -12.38 11.00 -3.67
N GLY A 109 -13.32 11.92 -3.46
CA GLY A 109 -14.20 12.41 -4.52
C GLY A 109 -13.45 13.22 -5.60
N PRO A 110 -14.10 13.51 -6.73
CA PRO A 110 -13.49 14.26 -7.84
C PRO A 110 -13.01 15.66 -7.43
N ASP A 111 -13.62 16.24 -6.40
CA ASP A 111 -13.31 17.56 -5.87
C ASP A 111 -12.22 17.55 -4.77
N ALA A 112 -11.66 16.37 -4.45
CA ALA A 112 -10.59 16.31 -3.47
C ALA A 112 -9.35 17.07 -3.98
N PRO A 113 -8.68 17.87 -3.13
CA PRO A 113 -7.52 18.66 -3.52
C PRO A 113 -6.28 17.76 -3.68
N VAL A 114 -6.30 16.90 -4.69
CA VAL A 114 -5.22 15.99 -5.06
C VAL A 114 -4.36 16.68 -6.12
N PRO A 115 -3.04 16.82 -5.92
CA PRO A 115 -2.15 17.38 -6.93
C PRO A 115 -2.29 16.63 -8.26
N GLU A 116 -2.24 17.31 -9.40
CA GLU A 116 -2.45 16.67 -10.70
C GLU A 116 -1.48 15.51 -10.96
N ARG A 117 -0.23 15.67 -10.51
CA ARG A 117 0.82 14.63 -10.56
C ARG A 117 0.47 13.36 -9.77
N ALA A 118 -0.45 13.44 -8.82
CA ALA A 118 -0.94 12.31 -8.02
C ALA A 118 -2.16 11.62 -8.63
N ARG A 119 -2.84 12.21 -9.63
CA ARG A 119 -4.00 11.58 -10.29
C ARG A 119 -3.66 10.22 -10.96
N PRO A 120 -2.53 10.08 -11.70
CA PRO A 120 -2.14 8.79 -12.27
C PRO A 120 -1.87 7.71 -11.21
N LEU A 121 -1.46 8.13 -10.01
CA LEU A 121 -1.17 7.23 -8.90
C LEU A 121 -2.45 6.59 -8.34
N VAL A 122 -3.57 7.31 -8.32
CA VAL A 122 -4.88 6.77 -7.93
C VAL A 122 -5.29 5.65 -8.88
N ALA A 123 -5.14 5.86 -10.20
CA ALA A 123 -5.41 4.82 -11.19
C ALA A 123 -4.50 3.59 -11.02
N GLU A 124 -3.21 3.81 -10.70
CA GLU A 124 -2.28 2.72 -10.44
C GLU A 124 -2.63 1.95 -9.15
N PHE A 125 -3.10 2.61 -8.11
CA PHE A 125 -3.61 1.94 -6.90
C PHE A 125 -4.79 1.05 -7.19
N ASN A 126 -5.72 1.49 -8.04
CA ASN A 126 -6.84 0.65 -8.46
C ASN A 126 -6.34 -0.63 -9.15
N ARG A 127 -5.41 -0.52 -10.10
CA ARG A 127 -4.79 -1.67 -10.78
C ARG A 127 -4.01 -2.59 -9.84
N ILE A 128 -3.41 -2.04 -8.78
CA ILE A 128 -2.74 -2.85 -7.76
C ILE A 128 -3.77 -3.69 -6.99
N PHE A 129 -4.89 -3.11 -6.59
CA PHE A 129 -5.94 -3.86 -5.89
C PHE A 129 -6.69 -4.85 -6.77
N GLU A 130 -6.80 -4.60 -8.08
CA GLU A 130 -7.28 -5.59 -9.05
C GLU A 130 -6.37 -6.82 -9.10
N ARG A 131 -5.05 -6.63 -9.07
CA ARG A 131 -4.05 -7.71 -9.01
C ARG A 131 -3.95 -8.39 -7.64
N HIS A 132 -4.33 -7.69 -6.58
CA HIS A 132 -4.27 -8.14 -5.20
C HIS A 132 -5.62 -7.96 -4.49
N PRO A 133 -6.65 -8.72 -4.89
CA PRO A 133 -8.01 -8.50 -4.40
C PRO A 133 -8.09 -8.61 -2.87
N GLY A 134 -7.29 -9.46 -2.23
CA GLY A 134 -7.26 -9.64 -0.77
C GLY A 134 -6.84 -8.39 0.04
N SER A 135 -6.14 -7.43 -0.58
CA SER A 135 -5.65 -6.22 0.10
C SER A 135 -6.48 -4.96 -0.20
N GLY A 136 -7.44 -5.03 -1.13
CA GLY A 136 -8.36 -3.95 -1.45
C GLY A 136 -9.59 -3.92 -0.54
N PHE A 137 -10.74 -3.55 -1.11
CA PHE A 137 -12.04 -3.60 -0.45
C PHE A 137 -12.61 -5.03 -0.33
N ALA A 138 -11.76 -6.03 -0.05
CA ALA A 138 -12.14 -7.45 -0.04
C ALA A 138 -13.30 -7.74 0.92
N GLU A 139 -13.25 -7.17 2.12
CA GLU A 139 -14.30 -7.32 3.12
C GLU A 139 -15.60 -6.64 2.69
N ALA A 140 -15.53 -5.41 2.18
CA ALA A 140 -16.71 -4.73 1.65
C ALA A 140 -17.33 -5.51 0.49
N ARG A 141 -16.52 -6.07 -0.43
CA ARG A 141 -17.03 -6.94 -1.50
C ARG A 141 -17.68 -8.21 -0.94
N ARG A 142 -17.12 -8.85 0.09
CA ARG A 142 -17.77 -10.00 0.73
C ARG A 142 -19.13 -9.62 1.33
N LEU A 143 -19.19 -8.49 2.05
CA LEU A 143 -20.42 -8.02 2.69
C LEU A 143 -21.49 -7.63 1.66
N LEU A 144 -21.10 -6.91 0.60
CA LEU A 144 -22.00 -6.51 -0.48
C LEU A 144 -22.53 -7.74 -1.25
N SER A 145 -21.65 -8.69 -1.57
CA SER A 145 -22.05 -9.94 -2.23
C SER A 145 -23.01 -10.76 -1.35
N ALA A 146 -22.78 -10.82 -0.03
CA ALA A 146 -23.65 -11.52 0.91
C ALA A 146 -25.08 -10.95 1.00
N ILE A 147 -25.27 -9.67 0.65
CA ILE A 147 -26.58 -9.02 0.56
C ILE A 147 -27.13 -8.92 -0.86
N GLY A 148 -26.52 -9.63 -1.83
CA GLY A 148 -26.97 -9.71 -3.22
C GLY A 148 -26.66 -8.47 -4.05
N LEU A 149 -25.78 -7.58 -3.58
CA LEU A 149 -25.34 -6.42 -4.35
C LEU A 149 -24.19 -6.77 -5.30
N PRO A 150 -24.14 -6.15 -6.49
CA PRO A 150 -23.06 -6.37 -7.43
C PRO A 150 -21.74 -5.91 -6.81
N VAL A 151 -20.75 -6.77 -6.90
CA VAL A 151 -19.37 -6.47 -6.55
C VAL A 151 -18.57 -6.65 -7.83
N GLY A 152 -17.84 -5.61 -8.25
CA GLY A 152 -17.24 -5.50 -9.59
C GLY A 152 -16.15 -6.51 -9.93
N CYS A 153 -16.42 -7.80 -9.78
CA CYS A 153 -15.62 -8.95 -10.18
C CYS A 153 -16.45 -10.05 -10.86
N ASP A 154 -17.75 -9.82 -11.11
CA ASP A 154 -18.58 -10.71 -11.93
C ASP A 154 -18.46 -10.28 -13.40
N GLU A 155 -17.59 -10.93 -14.17
CA GLU A 155 -17.95 -11.23 -15.56
C GLU A 155 -18.68 -12.57 -15.55
N PRO A 156 -19.98 -12.61 -15.90
CA PRO A 156 -20.38 -13.44 -17.05
C PRO A 156 -21.64 -12.91 -17.79
N PRO A 157 -22.07 -13.46 -18.96
CA PRO A 157 -21.45 -14.49 -19.81
C PRO A 157 -21.17 -13.99 -21.25
N GLN A 158 -20.10 -14.47 -21.89
CA GLN A 158 -20.06 -14.53 -23.34
C GLN A 158 -21.01 -15.65 -23.82
N THR A 159 -22.29 -15.34 -23.95
CA THR A 159 -23.17 -16.06 -24.87
C THR A 159 -23.06 -15.40 -26.23
N SER A 160 -22.11 -15.88 -27.03
CA SER A 160 -22.15 -15.70 -28.48
C SER A 160 -23.29 -16.52 -29.05
N ARG A 161 -24.23 -15.85 -29.72
CA ARG A 161 -25.01 -16.41 -30.83
C ARG A 161 -24.59 -15.69 -32.09
#